data_AF-I3TK97-F1
#
_entry.id   AF-I3TK97-F1
#
_cell.length_a   1.000
_cell.length_b   1.000
_cell.length_c   1.000
_cell.angle_alpha   90.00
_cell.angle_beta   90.00
_cell.angle_gamma   90.00
#
_symmetry.space_group_name_H-M   'P 1'
#
loop_
_entity.id
_entity.type
_entity.pdbx_description
1 polymer ?
#
loop_
_entity_poly.entity_id
_entity_poly.type
_entity_poly.pdbx_seq_one_letter_code
_entity_poly.pdbx_strand_id
1 'polypeptide(L)'
;MVQPEALTWACAAEARPLWCGPRQLLLEAFNMGVIGGAALVVSIAALIIAHPLGQKLALAGLVLSIFAFALYNAGAAAPAAVFALLRLFRSRG
;
A
#
# COMPACT_ATOMS: atom_id res chain seq x y z
N MET A 1 1.80 19.22 -22.36
CA MET A 1 2.31 19.12 -20.98
C MET A 1 1.16 19.50 -20.07
N VAL A 2 0.71 18.61 -19.18
CA VAL A 2 -0.34 18.92 -18.22
C VAL A 2 0.33 19.58 -17.02
N GLN A 3 0.05 20.86 -16.80
CA GLN A 3 0.55 21.61 -15.66
C GLN A 3 -0.13 21.09 -14.38
N PRO A 4 0.60 20.75 -13.31
CA PRO A 4 0.03 20.17 -12.09
C PRO A 4 -0.94 21.12 -11.39
N GLU A 5 -0.68 22.43 -11.45
CA GLU A 5 -1.62 23.48 -11.04
C GLU A 5 -2.94 23.42 -11.80
N ALA A 6 -2.96 22.81 -13.00
CA ALA A 6 -4.18 22.66 -13.76
C ALA A 6 -5.15 21.62 -13.21
N LEU A 7 -4.61 20.59 -12.54
CA LEU A 7 -5.41 19.55 -11.92
C LEU A 7 -5.98 19.99 -10.57
N THR A 8 -5.33 20.92 -9.86
CA THR A 8 -5.80 21.41 -8.57
C THR A 8 -7.02 22.32 -8.74
N TRP A 9 -7.03 23.21 -9.75
CA TRP A 9 -8.20 24.03 -10.03
C TRP A 9 -9.38 23.22 -10.58
N ALA A 10 -9.11 22.15 -11.34
CA ALA A 10 -10.16 21.27 -11.87
C ALA A 10 -11.01 20.61 -10.76
N CYS A 11 -10.41 20.29 -9.62
CA CYS A 11 -11.13 19.75 -8.47
C CYS A 11 -11.77 20.81 -7.56
N ALA A 12 -11.41 22.08 -7.74
CA ALA A 12 -11.96 23.21 -6.99
C ALA A 12 -13.19 23.85 -7.67
N ALA A 13 -13.38 23.63 -8.98
CA ALA A 13 -14.50 24.16 -9.75
C ALA A 13 -15.87 23.58 -9.31
N GLU A 14 -16.97 24.31 -9.54
CA GLU A 14 -18.34 23.85 -9.27
C GLU A 14 -18.64 22.49 -9.93
N ALA A 15 -18.20 22.31 -11.18
CA ALA A 15 -18.33 21.07 -11.94
C ALA A 15 -17.17 20.12 -11.64
N ARG A 16 -17.11 19.58 -10.42
CA ARG A 16 -16.03 18.70 -9.98
C ARG A 16 -16.03 17.39 -10.79
N PRO A 17 -14.92 17.04 -11.46
CA PRO A 17 -14.78 15.75 -12.10
C PRO A 17 -14.91 14.60 -11.10
N LEU A 18 -15.56 13.51 -11.51
CA LEU A 18 -15.80 12.33 -10.67
C LEU A 18 -14.51 11.69 -10.11
N TRP A 19 -13.38 11.88 -10.78
CA TRP A 19 -12.08 11.35 -10.35
C TRP A 19 -11.41 12.16 -9.23
N CYS A 20 -11.93 13.34 -8.87
CA CYS A 20 -11.35 14.19 -7.82
C CYS A 20 -11.47 13.56 -6.42
N GLY A 21 -12.60 12.92 -6.11
CA GLY A 21 -12.80 12.22 -4.84
C GLY A 21 -11.81 11.06 -4.63
N PRO A 22 -11.75 10.08 -5.56
CA PRO A 22 -10.80 8.98 -5.50
C PRO A 22 -9.35 9.46 -5.44
N ARG A 23 -8.99 10.51 -6.19
CA ARG A 23 -7.66 11.11 -6.16
C ARG A 23 -7.31 11.65 -4.76
N GLN A 24 -8.22 12.39 -4.14
CA GLN A 24 -7.99 12.98 -2.82
C GLN A 24 -7.86 11.90 -1.75
N LEU A 25 -8.71 10.86 -1.81
CA LEU A 25 -8.60 9.69 -0.93
C LEU A 25 -7.23 8.98 -1.10
N LEU A 26 -6.78 8.82 -2.35
CA LEU A 26 -5.46 8.25 -2.63
C LEU A 26 -4.37 9.11 -1.99
N LEU A 27 -4.36 10.43 -2.28
CA LEU A 27 -3.42 11.42 -1.72
C LEU A 27 -3.35 11.38 -0.20
N GLU A 28 -4.49 11.26 0.44
CA GLU A 28 -4.58 11.17 1.89
C GLU A 28 -4.01 9.85 2.42
N ALA A 29 -4.34 8.73 1.78
CA ALA A 29 -3.75 7.43 2.10
C ALA A 29 -2.23 7.37 1.86
N PHE A 30 -1.72 8.10 0.86
CA PHE A 30 -0.28 8.29 0.62
C PHE A 30 0.36 9.05 1.80
N ASN A 31 -0.15 10.23 2.15
CA ASN A 31 0.43 11.09 3.17
C ASN A 31 0.37 10.49 4.59
N MET A 32 -0.70 9.77 4.92
CA MET A 32 -0.86 9.13 6.23
C MET A 32 -0.11 7.81 6.33
N GLY A 33 0.50 7.33 5.24
CA GLY A 33 1.23 6.07 5.24
C GLY A 33 0.34 4.82 5.43
N VAL A 34 -0.96 4.93 5.12
CA VAL A 34 -1.95 3.86 5.31
C VAL A 34 -1.56 2.59 4.57
N ILE A 35 -1.00 2.72 3.37
CA ILE A 35 -0.60 1.58 2.54
C ILE A 35 0.55 0.80 3.18
N GLY A 36 1.55 1.48 3.77
CA GLY A 36 2.64 0.80 4.47
C GLY A 36 2.18 0.16 5.77
N GLY A 37 1.30 0.82 6.51
CA GLY A 37 0.66 0.23 7.69
C GLY A 37 -0.15 -1.02 7.36
N ALA A 38 -0.96 -0.97 6.30
CA ALA A 38 -1.71 -2.13 5.81
C ALA A 38 -0.78 -3.27 5.37
N ALA A 39 0.29 -2.96 4.63
CA ALA A 39 1.29 -3.96 4.24
C ALA A 39 1.88 -4.68 5.46
N LEU A 40 2.19 -3.92 6.52
CA LEU A 40 2.77 -4.45 7.76
C LEU A 40 1.79 -5.36 8.49
N VAL A 41 0.55 -4.90 8.70
CA VAL A 41 -0.49 -5.70 9.37
C VAL A 41 -0.75 -7.00 8.63
N VAL A 42 -0.88 -6.94 7.29
CA VAL A 42 -1.10 -8.12 6.45
C VAL A 42 0.09 -9.09 6.55
N SER A 43 1.32 -8.58 6.53
CA SER A 43 2.54 -9.40 6.59
C SER A 43 2.74 -10.04 7.97
N ILE A 44 2.38 -9.35 9.06
CA ILE A 44 2.37 -9.92 10.41
C ILE A 44 1.28 -10.99 10.54
N ALA A 45 0.07 -10.72 10.07
CA ALA A 45 -1.02 -11.69 10.09
C ALA A 45 -0.65 -12.97 9.31
N ALA A 46 0.07 -12.83 8.20
CA ALA A 46 0.57 -13.95 7.41
C ALA A 46 1.49 -14.90 8.20
N LEU A 47 2.22 -14.41 9.20
CA LEU A 47 3.09 -15.24 10.06
C LEU A 47 2.30 -16.13 11.01
N ILE A 48 1.17 -15.64 11.49
CA ILE A 48 0.32 -16.32 12.49
C ILE A 48 -0.62 -17.31 11.80
N ILE A 49 -1.12 -16.98 10.61
CA ILE A 49 -2.11 -17.78 9.91
C ILE A 49 -1.48 -19.03 9.27
N ALA A 50 -2.13 -20.18 9.47
CA ALA A 50 -1.72 -21.46 8.93
C ALA A 50 -1.75 -21.52 7.39
N HIS A 51 -1.10 -22.54 6.83
CA HIS A 51 -1.11 -22.81 5.39
C HIS A 51 -2.53 -23.23 4.95
N PRO A 52 -3.05 -22.83 3.76
CA PRO A 52 -2.46 -22.03 2.67
C PRO A 52 -2.76 -20.53 2.72
N LEU A 53 -3.65 -20.09 3.60
CA LEU A 53 -4.11 -18.71 3.64
C LEU A 53 -2.96 -17.76 4.02
N GLY A 54 -2.07 -18.17 4.92
CA GLY A 54 -0.89 -17.41 5.31
C GLY A 54 0.09 -17.14 4.16
N GLN A 55 0.20 -18.03 3.16
CA GLN A 55 1.05 -17.77 1.98
C GLN A 55 0.44 -16.71 1.07
N LYS A 56 -0.88 -16.77 0.84
CA LYS A 56 -1.59 -15.77 0.03
C LYS A 56 -1.48 -14.39 0.67
N LEU A 57 -1.62 -14.33 2.00
CA LEU A 57 -1.42 -13.10 2.77
C LEU A 57 0.02 -12.61 2.72
N ALA A 58 1.02 -13.49 2.79
CA ALA A 58 2.41 -13.09 2.65
C ALA A 58 2.71 -12.50 1.27
N LEU A 59 2.16 -13.09 0.20
CA LEU A 59 2.28 -12.55 -1.15
C LEU A 59 1.59 -11.19 -1.27
N ALA A 60 0.38 -11.06 -0.74
CA ALA A 60 -0.36 -9.79 -0.73
C ALA A 60 0.39 -8.71 0.06
N GLY A 61 0.94 -9.06 1.23
CA GLY A 61 1.78 -8.19 2.04
C GLY A 61 3.02 -7.72 1.30
N LEU A 62 3.70 -8.62 0.60
CA LEU A 62 4.88 -8.29 -0.22
C LEU A 62 4.54 -7.31 -1.35
N VAL A 63 3.44 -7.56 -2.07
CA VAL A 63 2.98 -6.64 -3.13
C VAL A 63 2.67 -5.27 -2.54
N LEU A 64 1.94 -5.21 -1.43
CA LEU A 64 1.65 -3.97 -0.72
C LEU A 64 2.91 -3.25 -0.25
N SER A 65 3.94 -3.97 0.19
CA SER A 65 5.24 -3.39 0.56
C SER A 65 5.94 -2.75 -0.63
N ILE A 66 5.93 -3.38 -1.82
CA ILE A 66 6.51 -2.81 -3.03
C ILE A 66 5.81 -1.50 -3.39
N PHE A 67 4.48 -1.47 -3.34
CA PHE A 67 3.73 -0.22 -3.50
C PHE A 67 4.16 0.78 -2.42
N ALA A 68 4.11 0.42 -1.13
CA ALA A 68 4.48 1.32 -0.05
C ALA A 68 5.91 1.91 -0.17
N PHE A 69 6.86 1.18 -0.76
CA PHE A 69 8.19 1.71 -1.11
C PHE A 69 8.14 2.77 -2.21
N ALA A 70 7.40 2.53 -3.30
CA ALA A 70 7.18 3.54 -4.34
C ALA A 70 6.49 4.80 -3.81
N LEU A 71 5.77 4.65 -2.69
CA LEU A 71 5.10 5.70 -1.95
C LEU A 71 6.00 6.44 -0.93
N TYR A 72 7.30 6.14 -0.86
CA TYR A 72 8.22 6.67 0.14
C TYR A 72 7.87 6.37 1.59
N ASN A 73 7.02 5.35 1.84
CA ASN A 73 6.65 4.91 3.19
C ASN A 73 7.58 3.79 3.68
N ALA A 74 8.89 4.05 3.67
CA ALA A 74 9.89 3.03 3.94
C ALA A 74 9.82 2.47 5.37
N GLY A 75 9.43 3.30 6.35
CA GLY A 75 9.39 2.93 7.77
C GLY A 75 8.49 1.73 8.07
N ALA A 76 7.31 1.65 7.44
CA ALA A 76 6.41 0.50 7.56
C ALA A 76 6.62 -0.54 6.43
N ALA A 77 7.02 -0.11 5.23
CA ALA A 77 7.20 -1.00 4.08
C ALA A 77 8.35 -2.00 4.27
N ALA A 78 9.47 -1.57 4.84
CA ALA A 78 10.64 -2.42 5.05
C ALA A 78 10.37 -3.60 5.99
N PRO A 79 9.87 -3.41 7.23
CA PRO A 79 9.55 -4.53 8.10
C PRO A 79 8.45 -5.42 7.52
N ALA A 80 7.46 -4.84 6.83
CA ALA A 80 6.42 -5.61 6.15
C ALA A 80 7.01 -6.59 5.11
N ALA A 81 7.90 -6.10 4.24
CA ALA A 81 8.57 -6.94 3.24
C ALA A 81 9.38 -8.06 3.88
N VAL A 82 10.10 -7.77 4.97
CA VAL A 82 10.88 -8.78 5.71
C VAL A 82 9.97 -9.89 6.24
N PHE A 83 8.87 -9.55 6.92
CA PHE A 83 7.94 -10.55 7.46
C PHE A 83 7.28 -11.39 6.36
N ALA A 84 6.87 -10.75 5.27
CA ALA A 84 6.31 -11.44 4.11
C ALA A 84 7.29 -12.44 3.52
N LEU A 85 8.55 -12.04 3.29
CA LEU A 85 9.60 -12.91 2.77
C LEU A 85 9.91 -14.06 3.72
N LEU A 86 10.06 -13.79 5.02
CA LEU A 86 10.28 -14.82 6.04
C LEU A 86 9.18 -15.88 5.99
N ARG A 87 7.91 -15.48 5.86
CA ARG A 87 6.79 -16.43 5.76
C ARG A 87 6.87 -17.28 4.49
N LEU A 88 7.17 -16.66 3.35
CA LEU A 88 7.26 -17.35 2.06
C LEU A 88 8.41 -18.37 2.05
N PHE A 89 9.59 -17.98 2.55
CA PHE A 89 10.75 -18.88 2.63
C PHE A 89 10.56 -20.01 3.64
N ARG A 90 9.98 -19.74 4.82
CA ARG A 90 9.68 -20.78 5.82
C ARG A 90 8.74 -21.87 5.30
N SER A 91 7.90 -21.56 4.30
CA SER A 91 6.97 -22.55 3.75
C SER A 91 7.55 -23.42 2.63
N ARG A 92 8.78 -23.13 2.17
CA ARG A 92 9.47 -23.90 1.14
C ARG A 92 10.52 -24.87 1.70
N GLY A 93 10.88 -24.71 2.98
CA GLY A 93 11.77 -25.62 3.71
C GLY A 93 11.02 -26.74 4.40
#